data_AF-A0A920H586-F1
#
_entry.id   AF-A0A920H586-F1
#
_cell.length_a   1.000
_cell.length_b   1.000
_cell.length_c   1.000
_cell.angle_alpha   90.00
_cell.angle_beta   90.00
_cell.angle_gamma   90.00
#
_symmetry.space_group_name_H-M   'P 1'
#
loop_
_entity.id
_entity.type
_entity.pdbx_description
1 polymer ?
#
loop_
_entity_poly.entity_id
_entity_poly.type
_entity_poly.pdbx_seq_one_letter_code
_entity_poly.pdbx_strand_id
1 'polypeptide(L)' 'MMKNKLMLSYKFGSMEMGCCKRGGKNIPNASIASLGYSMAPTKMSMDMHMFGGMYAFGSNFTMMAMIPYVEKTWK' A
#
# COMPACT_ATOMS: atom_id res chain seq x y z
N MET A 1 -1.22 -9.34 -38.90
CA MET A 1 -0.78 -7.96 -38.56
C MET A 1 -1.37 -7.61 -37.19
N MET A 2 -0.68 -7.93 -36.09
CA MET A 2 -1.22 -7.73 -34.74
C MET A 2 -1.02 -6.27 -34.32
N LYS A 3 -2.15 -5.56 -34.28
CA LYS A 3 -2.29 -4.17 -33.84
C LYS A 3 -1.84 -4.02 -32.38
N ASN A 4 -1.27 -2.86 -32.10
CA ASN A 4 -0.77 -2.41 -30.81
C ASN A 4 -1.73 -2.80 -29.68
N LYS A 5 -1.19 -3.39 -28.60
CA LYS A 5 -1.98 -3.86 -27.45
C LYS A 5 -1.76 -2.91 -26.28
N LEU A 6 -2.84 -2.31 -25.81
CA LEU A 6 -2.86 -1.52 -24.58
C LEU A 6 -3.52 -2.35 -23.48
N MET A 7 -2.83 -2.50 -22.35
CA MET A 7 -3.34 -3.14 -21.15
C MET A 7 -3.33 -2.11 -20.02
N LEU A 8 -4.50 -1.86 -19.45
CA LEU A 8 -4.66 -1.02 -18.26
C LEU A 8 -4.96 -1.91 -17.07
N SER A 9 -4.33 -1.61 -15.94
CA SER A 9 -4.50 -2.30 -14.68
C SER A 9 -4.67 -1.28 -13.58
N TYR A 10 -5.65 -1.51 -12.71
CA TYR A 10 -5.87 -0.73 -11.51
C TYR A 10 -6.02 -1.71 -10.35
N LYS A 11 -5.24 -1.50 -9.30
CA LYS A 11 -5.35 -2.25 -8.05
C LYS A 11 -5.53 -1.27 -6.91
N PHE A 12 -6.58 -1.49 -6.14
CA PHE A 12 -6.81 -0.79 -4.88
C PHE A 12 -6.57 -1.77 -3.74
N GLY A 13 -5.76 -1.36 -2.76
CA GLY A 13 -5.53 -2.12 -1.54
C GLY A 13 -5.64 -1.19 -0.34
N SER A 14 -6.58 -1.48 0.56
CA SER A 14 -6.67 -0.82 1.86
C SER A 14 -6.06 -1.74 2.91
N MET A 15 -5.17 -1.20 3.73
CA MET A 15 -4.50 -1.94 4.79
C MET A 15 -4.74 -1.21 6.11
N GLU A 16 -5.43 -1.88 7.03
CA GLU A 16 -5.64 -1.40 8.39
C GLU A 16 -4.66 -2.09 9.33
N MET A 17 -3.70 -1.32 9.85
CA MET A 17 -2.85 -1.75 10.96
C MET A 17 -3.44 -1.26 12.27
N GLY A 18 -3.96 -2.22 13.05
CA GLY A 18 -4.44 -1.99 14.41
C GLY A 18 -3.32 -1.87 15.44
N CYS A 19 -3.73 -1.65 16.69
CA CYS A 19 -2.84 -1.42 17.83
C CYS A 19 -1.88 -2.59 18.08
N CYS A 20 -0.71 -2.31 18.68
CA CYS A 20 0.30 -3.29 19.03
C CYS A 20 -0.29 -4.43 19.88
N LYS A 21 -0.16 -5.66 19.37
CA LYS A 21 -0.57 -6.89 20.06
C LYS A 21 0.65 -7.56 20.70
N ARG A 22 0.56 -7.92 21.98
CA ARG A 22 1.55 -8.79 22.65
C ARG A 22 0.83 -9.99 23.23
N GLY A 23 1.23 -11.18 22.79
CA GLY A 23 0.61 -12.44 23.23
C GLY A 23 -0.90 -12.52 22.91
N GLY A 24 -1.36 -11.91 21.81
CA GLY A 24 -2.77 -11.92 21.39
C GLY A 24 -3.67 -10.89 22.07
N LYS A 25 -3.17 -10.10 23.03
CA LYS A 25 -3.93 -9.03 23.71
C LYS A 25 -3.51 -7.66 23.19
N ASN A 26 -4.50 -6.78 22.99
CA ASN A 26 -4.28 -5.37 22.62
C ASN A 26 -3.61 -4.64 23.80
N ILE A 27 -2.47 -3.99 23.56
CA ILE A 27 -1.76 -3.24 24.59
C ILE A 27 -2.17 -1.76 24.52
N PRO A 28 -2.55 -1.11 25.63
CA PRO A 28 -2.79 0.32 25.65
C PRO A 28 -1.49 1.13 25.53
N ASN A 29 -1.55 2.28 24.83
CA ASN A 29 -0.40 3.15 24.56
C ASN A 29 0.44 3.54 25.79
N ALA A 30 -0.17 3.62 26.97
CA ALA A 30 0.51 3.89 28.23
C ALA A 30 1.59 2.84 28.56
N SER A 31 1.37 1.58 28.21
CA SER A 31 2.34 0.50 28.42
C SER A 31 3.47 0.52 27.36
N ILE A 32 3.22 1.09 26.17
CA ILE A 32 4.24 1.23 25.12
C ILE A 32 5.18 2.40 25.44
N ALA A 33 4.65 3.49 26.00
CA ALA A 33 5.46 4.59 26.54
C ALA A 33 6.35 4.12 27.70
N SER A 34 5.83 3.25 28.58
CA SER A 34 6.60 2.65 29.67
C SER A 34 7.70 1.67 29.21
N LEU A 35 7.66 1.20 27.95
CA LEU A 35 8.69 0.36 27.33
C LEU A 35 9.81 1.18 26.65
N GLY A 36 9.76 2.52 26.76
CA GLY A 36 10.77 3.43 26.19
C GLY A 36 10.48 3.89 24.76
N TYR A 37 9.33 3.55 24.19
CA TYR A 37 8.92 4.01 22.87
C TYR A 37 8.04 5.28 23.00
N SER A 38 8.63 6.45 22.72
CA SER A 38 7.92 7.75 22.77
C SER A 38 6.89 7.95 21.66
N MET A 39 6.90 7.11 20.62
CA MET A 39 5.98 7.15 19.48
C MET A 39 5.44 5.75 19.23
N ALA A 40 4.18 5.52 19.58
CA ALA A 40 3.48 4.26 19.37
C ALA A 40 2.37 4.48 18.33
N PRO A 41 2.45 3.88 17.13
CA PRO A 41 1.38 3.98 16.14
C PRO A 41 0.10 3.36 16.70
N THR A 42 -0.88 4.19 17.04
CA THR A 42 -2.19 3.80 17.60
C THR A 42 -3.02 3.04 16.58
N LYS A 43 -3.12 3.60 15.37
CA LYS A 43 -3.83 3.05 14.21
C LYS A 43 -3.21 3.64 12.95
N MET A 44 -2.91 2.81 11.96
CA MET A 44 -2.48 3.27 10.64
C MET A 44 -3.43 2.68 9.60
N SER A 45 -4.19 3.55 8.94
CA SER A 45 -4.95 3.18 7.74
C SER A 45 -4.15 3.66 6.53
N MET A 46 -3.85 2.74 5.64
CA MET A 46 -3.04 3.00 4.45
C MET A 46 -3.81 2.54 3.23
N ASP A 47 -4.12 3.49 2.35
CA ASP A 47 -4.83 3.23 1.10
C ASP A 47 -3.83 3.34 -0.04
N MET A 48 -3.69 2.24 -0.79
CA MET A 48 -2.75 2.13 -1.90
C MET A 48 -3.52 1.99 -3.21
N HIS A 49 -3.32 2.95 -4.10
CA HIS A 49 -3.79 2.92 -5.47
C HIS A 49 -2.60 2.62 -6.39
N MET A 50 -2.60 1.47 -7.05
CA MET A 50 -1.63 1.14 -8.08
C MET A 50 -2.29 1.23 -9.45
N PHE A 51 -1.90 2.25 -10.22
CA PHE A 51 -2.26 2.39 -11.62
C PHE A 51 -1.12 1.86 -12.48
N GLY A 52 -1.37 0.83 -13.27
CA GLY A 52 -0.39 0.25 -14.17
C GLY A 52 -0.91 0.30 -15.61
N GLY A 53 -0.09 0.77 -16.53
CA GLY A 53 -0.35 0.73 -17.97
C GLY A 53 0.78 0.02 -18.69
N MET A 54 0.44 -0.85 -19.62
CA MET A 54 1.41 -1.50 -20.51
C MET A 54 0.97 -1.31 -21.95
N TYR A 55 1.89 -0.86 -22.80
CA TYR A 55 1.65 -0.63 -24.21
C TYR A 55 2.69 -1.38 -25.05
N ALA A 56 2.22 -2.30 -25.89
CA ALA A 56 3.06 -3.03 -26.82
C ALA A 56 3.08 -2.32 -28.19
N PHE A 57 4.25 -1.79 -28.56
CA PHE A 57 4.54 -1.28 -29.90
C PHE A 57 4.96 -2.46 -30.79
N GLY A 58 3.98 -3.23 -31.25
CA GLY A 58 4.20 -4.43 -32.08
C GLY A 58 4.68 -5.65 -31.29
N SER A 59 5.42 -6.56 -31.93
CA SER A 59 5.88 -7.82 -31.33
C SER A 59 7.19 -7.71 -30.55
N ASN A 60 7.93 -6.60 -30.71
CA ASN A 60 9.34 -6.54 -30.30
C ASN A 60 9.61 -5.51 -29.20
N PHE A 61 8.66 -4.60 -28.95
CA PHE A 61 8.85 -3.55 -27.95
C PHE A 61 7.59 -3.37 -27.11
N THR A 62 7.76 -3.41 -25.80
CA THR A 62 6.68 -3.20 -24.82
C THR A 62 7.16 -2.20 -23.79
N MET A 63 6.35 -1.17 -23.56
CA MET A 63 6.59 -0.14 -22.56
C MET A 63 5.60 -0.31 -21.42
N MET A 64 6.09 -0.25 -20.18
CA MET A 64 5.25 -0.36 -18.98
C MET A 64 5.48 0.86 -18.09
N ALA A 65 4.40 1.42 -17.58
CA ALA A 65 4.39 2.49 -16.58
C ALA A 65 3.56 2.05 -15.39
N MET A 66 4.09 2.17 -14.18
CA MET A 66 3.37 1.94 -12.93
C MET A 66 3.47 3.17 -12.05
N ILE A 67 2.32 3.69 -11.62
CA ILE A 67 2.19 4.86 -10.77
C ILE A 67 1.54 4.39 -9.46
N PRO A 68 2.34 4.16 -8.40
CA PRO A 68 1.82 3.90 -7.06
C PRO A 68 1.45 5.22 -6.38
N TYR A 69 0.25 5.30 -5.83
CA TYR A 69 -0.21 6.38 -4.98
C TYR A 69 -0.60 5.82 -3.62
N VAL A 70 -0.07 6.41 -2.55
CA VAL A 70 -0.18 5.88 -1.19
C VAL A 70 -0.66 6.98 -0.27
N GLU A 71 -1.89 6.84 0.22
CA GLU A 71 -2.45 7.70 1.24
C GLU A 71 -2.21 7.08 2.61
N LYS A 72 -1.65 7.86 3.55
CA LYS A 72 -1.42 7.45 4.94
C LYS A 72 -2.23 8.34 5.85
N THR A 73 -3.25 7.79 6.46
CA THR A 73 -4.01 8.49 7.51
C THR A 73 -3.54 7.98 8.87
N TRP A 74 -2.95 8.87 9.66
CA TRP A 74 -2.59 8.63 11.05
C TRP A 74 -3.72 9.15 11.95
N LYS A 75 -4.22 8.32 12.87
CA LYS A 75 -5.22 8.70 13.89
C LYS A 75 -4.75 8.35 15.29
#